data_AF-A0A7X7BCG5-F1
#
_entry.id   AF-A0A7X7BCG5-F1
#
_cell.length_a   1.000
_cell.length_b   1.000
_cell.length_c   1.000
_cell.angle_alpha   90.00
_cell.angle_beta   90.00
_cell.angle_gamma   90.00
#
_symmetry.space_group_name_H-M   'P 1'
#
loop_
_entity.id
_entity.type
_entity.pdbx_description
1 polymer ?
#
loop_
_entity_poly.entity_id
_entity_poly.type
_entity_poly.pdbx_seq_one_letter_code
_entity_poly.pdbx_strand_id
1 'polypeptide(L)'
;TVEDAAFAPARLLSARVNLLSSSSLLTLDAPDYVTLAAAPTGKGALRIAAPSGAPQPAVTNPVHDTFLPITPAVATVLTGARLAEITGAAVALGGGAMNNGLGGPVPAAIHHWRAGEDAVTFQAHIFDDVHTKCVKVRLTQQGNDIMASCDYARYLSGRHLPGFDFDTNPGWTSFTIATDNTMGGYGVMSIALIAGGTPPPITVSAGLAFAGPITVERRTAYINVPAISVPAPSSIQARDGATLVAAANRAAEGKGLGEGCPLALSGGSVLHVNNTFTLGLSRPITLNASECRLYTGDHGDSGQYANNMTLQNGARLIGNRIRIGYLTTPAHWLILGPAASTNAAGFTLVNNAQNTPFIVECRADFTVAAQLHDYPEAGRYNQPLIKSGAAAMTLAASGSTFGGPVTVRSGTLRLEAANALAGTNMLTVLANAELRIAAAQSVPHTVNLSTNAVLSLATADAFAGGAALTIDGATVRPESPAALNTAGQTLFAGTSVLDFGVTPLTVGAALFAPDATVTLIGDLAADTLRFLERLTPAQLGRFATPSGRRAWQTADGYLRDTARGTLFSVQ
;
A
#
# COMPACT_ATOMS: atom_id res chain seq x y z
N THR A 1 4.06 15.32 55.47
CA THR A 1 3.35 14.11 55.02
C THR A 1 2.31 14.54 54.01
N VAL A 2 2.59 14.30 52.73
CA VAL A 2 1.66 14.56 51.62
C VAL A 2 1.49 13.22 50.93
N GLU A 3 0.44 12.51 51.33
CA GLU A 3 -0.09 11.34 50.64
C GLU A 3 -1.02 11.83 49.50
N ASP A 4 -1.10 11.05 48.43
CA ASP A 4 -2.02 11.16 47.29
C ASP A 4 -1.77 12.23 46.21
N ALA A 5 -0.57 12.24 45.62
CA ALA A 5 -0.33 12.79 44.29
C ALA A 5 0.06 11.68 43.29
N ALA A 6 -0.90 10.83 42.91
CA ALA A 6 -0.68 9.78 41.92
C ALA A 6 -1.23 10.21 40.55
N PHE A 7 -0.41 10.94 39.78
CA PHE A 7 -0.16 10.79 38.33
C PHE A 7 0.99 11.75 38.00
N ALA A 8 2.16 11.19 37.68
CA ALA A 8 3.40 11.95 37.51
C ALA A 8 3.29 13.03 36.41
N PRO A 9 3.85 14.23 36.61
CA PRO A 9 3.80 15.30 35.62
C PRO A 9 4.60 14.89 34.39
N ALA A 10 4.05 15.09 33.18
CA ALA A 10 4.81 14.99 31.94
C ALA A 10 6.10 15.82 32.08
N ARG A 11 7.26 15.17 31.92
CA ARG A 11 8.55 15.86 32.09
C ARG A 11 8.79 16.72 30.85
N LEU A 12 8.52 18.02 30.98
CA LEU A 12 8.75 19.00 29.94
C LEU A 12 10.23 19.43 29.94
N LEU A 13 10.98 19.00 28.93
CA LEU A 13 12.33 19.51 28.69
C LEU A 13 12.22 20.78 27.84
N SER A 14 12.17 21.92 28.53
CA SER A 14 12.04 23.25 27.91
C SER A 14 13.38 23.83 27.43
N ALA A 15 14.50 23.35 27.96
CA ALA A 15 15.83 23.79 27.57
C ALA A 15 16.35 23.05 26.33
N ARG A 16 16.99 23.78 25.41
CA ARG A 16 17.64 23.21 24.23
C ARG A 16 18.85 22.35 24.65
N VAL A 17 18.90 21.10 24.22
CA VAL A 17 20.05 20.19 24.43
C VAL A 17 21.00 20.30 23.23
N ASN A 18 22.28 20.60 23.47
CA ASN A 18 23.29 20.69 22.40
C ASN A 18 24.25 19.48 22.43
N LEU A 19 24.23 18.69 21.37
CA LEU A 19 25.03 17.48 21.18
C LEU A 19 26.31 17.81 20.38
N LEU A 20 27.36 18.22 21.11
CA LEU A 20 28.56 18.86 20.59
C LEU A 20 29.41 17.96 19.67
N SER A 21 29.35 16.64 19.82
CA SER A 21 30.14 15.68 19.04
C SER A 21 29.26 14.59 18.41
N SER A 22 29.76 13.92 17.36
CA SER A 22 29.09 12.77 16.75
C SER A 22 28.94 11.57 17.69
N SER A 23 29.74 11.52 18.76
CA SER A 23 29.67 10.49 19.81
C SER A 23 28.66 10.83 20.92
N SER A 24 28.10 12.04 20.93
CA SER A 24 27.11 12.45 21.93
C SER A 24 25.81 11.69 21.71
N LEU A 25 25.19 11.13 22.75
CA LEU A 25 23.92 10.42 22.66
C LEU A 25 22.91 11.02 23.65
N LEU A 26 21.78 11.49 23.14
CA LEU A 26 20.61 11.80 23.95
C LEU A 26 19.69 10.57 23.95
N THR A 27 19.53 9.93 25.11
CA THR A 27 18.59 8.83 25.30
C THR A 27 17.34 9.33 26.02
N LEU A 28 16.18 9.02 25.47
CA LEU A 28 14.87 9.25 26.06
C LEU A 28 14.24 7.88 26.37
N ASP A 29 14.49 7.37 27.57
CA ASP A 29 14.08 6.06 28.08
C ASP A 29 13.31 6.14 29.41
N ALA A 30 12.78 7.32 29.75
CA ALA A 30 12.03 7.53 30.98
C ALA A 30 10.71 6.71 31.01
N PRO A 31 10.26 6.26 32.19
CA PRO A 31 9.01 5.52 32.35
C PRO A 31 7.75 6.39 32.14
N ASP A 32 7.88 7.72 32.19
CA ASP A 32 6.77 8.68 32.08
C ASP A 32 6.73 9.40 30.72
N TYR A 33 5.69 10.20 30.50
CA TYR A 33 5.55 11.05 29.32
C TYR A 33 6.71 12.06 29.26
N VAL A 34 7.40 12.11 28.12
CA VAL A 34 8.42 13.13 27.84
C VAL A 34 7.99 13.94 26.64
N THR A 35 7.94 15.26 26.82
CA THR A 35 7.80 16.21 25.71
C THR A 35 9.07 17.03 25.61
N LEU A 36 9.74 16.92 24.45
CA LEU A 36 10.79 17.87 24.06
C LEU A 36 10.11 19.10 23.44
N ALA A 37 10.08 20.18 24.21
CA ALA A 37 9.53 21.48 23.79
C ALA A 37 10.57 22.39 23.13
N ALA A 38 11.84 21.98 23.11
CA ALA A 38 12.91 22.58 22.33
C ALA A 38 13.66 21.51 21.54
N ALA A 39 13.97 21.78 20.28
CA ALA A 39 14.71 20.88 19.40
C ALA A 39 16.13 20.62 19.95
N PRO A 40 16.58 19.36 20.09
CA PRO A 40 18.01 19.07 20.24
C PRO A 40 18.78 19.62 19.04
N THR A 41 20.01 20.08 19.27
CA THR A 41 20.91 20.58 18.22
C THR A 41 22.24 19.82 18.19
N GLY A 42 22.98 19.93 17.09
CA GLY A 42 24.34 19.40 16.98
C GLY A 42 24.47 18.15 16.10
N LYS A 43 25.50 17.35 16.36
CA LYS A 43 25.95 16.23 15.51
C LYS A 43 25.78 14.83 16.12
N GLY A 44 25.33 14.72 17.38
CA GLY A 44 25.23 13.47 18.14
C GLY A 44 24.17 12.48 17.62
N ALA A 45 23.62 11.62 18.47
CA ALA A 45 22.53 10.67 18.19
C ALA A 45 21.32 10.95 19.12
N LEU A 46 20.10 10.74 18.63
CA LEU A 46 18.89 10.72 19.46
C LEU A 46 18.32 9.29 19.48
N ARG A 47 18.19 8.73 20.67
CA ARG A 47 17.59 7.41 20.88
C ARG A 47 16.35 7.55 21.76
N ILE A 48 15.21 7.08 21.27
CA ILE A 48 13.93 6.99 21.96
C ILE A 48 13.70 5.51 22.23
N ALA A 49 13.67 5.10 23.49
CA ALA A 49 13.57 3.69 23.84
C ALA A 49 12.58 3.45 24.98
N ALA A 50 12.09 2.23 25.09
CA ALA A 50 11.50 1.77 26.34
C ALA A 50 12.55 1.77 27.48
N PRO A 51 12.15 2.01 28.73
CA PRO A 51 13.00 1.77 29.90
C PRO A 51 13.52 0.33 29.89
N SER A 52 14.74 0.11 30.40
CA SER A 52 15.29 -1.24 30.53
C SER A 52 14.39 -2.13 31.40
N GLY A 53 14.10 -3.35 30.92
CA GLY A 53 13.24 -4.30 31.62
C GLY A 53 11.72 -4.10 31.42
N ALA A 54 11.28 -3.06 30.70
CA ALA A 54 9.86 -2.92 30.36
C ALA A 54 9.40 -4.00 29.37
N PRO A 55 8.20 -4.60 29.56
CA PRO A 55 7.64 -5.56 28.61
C PRO A 55 7.52 -4.95 27.21
N GLN A 56 7.58 -5.81 26.18
CA GLN A 56 7.50 -5.36 24.79
C GLN A 56 6.14 -4.71 24.55
N PRO A 57 6.06 -3.53 23.91
CA PRO A 57 4.78 -3.01 23.46
C PRO A 57 4.19 -4.03 22.49
N ALA A 58 3.18 -4.75 22.93
CA ALA A 58 2.24 -5.34 22.01
C ALA A 58 1.30 -4.18 21.67
N VAL A 59 1.61 -3.44 20.60
CA VAL A 59 0.53 -2.77 19.87
C VAL A 59 -0.28 -3.92 19.31
N THR A 60 -1.30 -4.34 20.07
CA THR A 60 -2.24 -5.36 19.66
C THR A 60 -3.09 -4.74 18.56
N ASN A 61 -2.61 -4.89 17.32
CA ASN A 61 -3.38 -4.66 16.11
C ASN A 61 -4.55 -5.65 16.10
N PRO A 62 -5.78 -5.27 15.68
CA PRO A 62 -6.07 -4.37 14.56
C PRO A 62 -6.19 -2.88 14.90
N VAL A 63 -5.86 -2.02 13.91
CA VAL A 63 -6.30 -0.63 13.89
C VAL A 63 -7.74 -0.60 13.45
N HIS A 64 -8.55 0.15 14.17
CA HIS A 64 -9.84 0.57 13.68
C HIS A 64 -9.65 1.83 12.83
N ASP A 65 -9.91 1.73 11.53
CA ASP A 65 -9.63 2.75 10.51
C ASP A 65 -10.91 3.40 9.93
N THR A 66 -12.04 3.20 10.60
CA THR A 66 -13.29 3.91 10.35
C THR A 66 -13.62 4.87 11.48
N PHE A 67 -14.47 5.86 11.19
CA PHE A 67 -14.92 6.78 12.22
C PHE A 67 -15.63 6.04 13.35
N LEU A 68 -15.25 6.38 14.59
CA LEU A 68 -15.98 5.90 15.75
C LEU A 68 -17.39 6.48 15.77
N PRO A 69 -18.40 5.65 16.10
CA PRO A 69 -19.78 6.12 16.19
C PRO A 69 -19.99 7.01 17.42
N ILE A 70 -21.08 7.77 17.38
CA ILE A 70 -21.54 8.61 18.48
C ILE A 70 -22.27 7.73 19.51
N THR A 71 -21.96 7.89 20.80
CA THR A 71 -22.69 7.21 21.90
C THR A 71 -24.21 7.47 21.77
N PRO A 72 -25.08 6.44 21.87
CA PRO A 72 -24.84 5.11 22.44
C PRO A 72 -24.40 4.02 21.45
N ALA A 73 -24.21 4.34 20.16
CA ALA A 73 -23.68 3.38 19.21
C ALA A 73 -22.19 3.12 19.48
N VAL A 74 -21.72 1.90 19.19
CA VAL A 74 -20.35 1.44 19.45
C VAL A 74 -19.77 0.68 18.26
N ALA A 75 -18.44 0.70 18.13
CA ALA A 75 -17.70 -0.09 17.14
C ALA A 75 -16.68 -1.00 17.83
N THR A 76 -16.51 -2.22 17.31
CA THR A 76 -15.44 -3.13 17.73
C THR A 76 -14.10 -2.60 17.26
N VAL A 77 -13.22 -2.24 18.21
CA VAL A 77 -11.90 -1.66 17.90
C VAL A 77 -10.74 -2.61 18.15
N LEU A 78 -10.93 -3.63 18.98
CA LEU A 78 -9.92 -4.65 19.25
C LEU A 78 -10.63 -5.94 19.66
N THR A 79 -10.33 -7.04 18.98
CA THR A 79 -10.90 -8.35 19.30
C THR A 79 -9.96 -9.18 20.17
N GLY A 80 -10.52 -10.03 21.04
CA GLY A 80 -9.74 -10.95 21.86
C GLY A 80 -8.85 -10.28 22.91
N ALA A 81 -9.22 -9.10 23.44
CA ALA A 81 -8.46 -8.35 24.42
C ALA A 81 -9.28 -7.96 25.65
N ARG A 82 -8.60 -7.74 26.78
CA ARG A 82 -9.21 -7.25 28.02
C ARG A 82 -8.98 -5.75 28.19
N LEU A 83 -10.04 -5.02 28.48
CA LEU A 83 -10.01 -3.58 28.71
C LEU A 83 -9.07 -3.20 29.87
N ALA A 84 -8.99 -4.04 30.89
CA ALA A 84 -8.07 -3.88 32.03
C ALA A 84 -6.58 -3.92 31.63
N GLU A 85 -6.26 -4.48 30.46
CA GLU A 85 -4.89 -4.55 29.94
C GLU A 85 -4.57 -3.32 29.08
N ILE A 86 -5.56 -2.48 28.73
CA ILE A 86 -5.35 -1.31 27.90
C ILE A 86 -4.84 -0.14 28.73
N THR A 87 -3.64 0.33 28.38
CA THR A 87 -2.95 1.41 29.09
C THR A 87 -2.88 2.70 28.28
N GLY A 88 -3.35 2.68 27.03
CA GLY A 88 -3.34 3.87 26.19
C GLY A 88 -4.01 3.67 24.83
N ALA A 89 -4.03 4.74 24.05
CA ALA A 89 -4.51 4.74 22.68
C ALA A 89 -3.69 5.70 21.81
N ALA A 90 -3.61 5.41 20.51
CA ALA A 90 -3.21 6.35 19.48
C ALA A 90 -4.44 6.68 18.63
N VAL A 91 -4.77 7.96 18.50
CA VAL A 91 -5.99 8.44 17.85
C VAL A 91 -5.66 9.46 16.78
N ALA A 92 -6.40 9.41 15.67
CA ALA A 92 -6.45 10.50 14.71
C ALA A 92 -7.87 11.04 14.57
N LEU A 93 -7.99 12.37 14.54
CA LEU A 93 -9.26 13.08 14.40
C LEU A 93 -9.49 13.49 12.94
N GLY A 94 -10.64 13.17 12.37
CA GLY A 94 -11.06 13.59 11.02
C GLY A 94 -12.37 14.36 11.06
N GLY A 95 -12.90 14.73 9.89
CA GLY A 95 -14.16 15.46 9.72
C GLY A 95 -13.95 16.83 9.09
N GLY A 96 -15.00 17.41 8.51
CA GLY A 96 -14.93 18.61 7.67
C GLY A 96 -14.43 19.89 8.35
N ALA A 97 -14.23 19.91 9.67
CA ALA A 97 -13.55 20.99 10.37
C ALA A 97 -12.10 20.66 10.75
N MET A 98 -11.59 19.48 10.40
CA MET A 98 -10.20 19.08 10.54
C MET A 98 -9.41 19.42 9.28
N ASN A 99 -8.09 19.53 9.44
CA ASN A 99 -7.16 19.72 8.33
C ASN A 99 -7.55 20.90 7.40
N ASN A 100 -7.89 22.07 7.97
CA ASN A 100 -8.32 23.26 7.21
C ASN A 100 -9.52 23.05 6.27
N GLY A 101 -10.44 22.14 6.63
CA GLY A 101 -11.61 21.85 5.80
C GLY A 101 -11.42 20.67 4.84
N LEU A 102 -10.24 20.07 4.81
CA LEU A 102 -9.93 18.93 3.93
C LEU A 102 -10.37 17.58 4.51
N GLY A 103 -10.94 17.55 5.72
CA GLY A 103 -11.57 16.35 6.27
C GLY A 103 -10.63 15.29 6.85
N GLY A 104 -9.35 15.29 6.47
CA GLY A 104 -8.41 14.22 6.77
C GLY A 104 -8.03 14.05 8.25
N PRO A 105 -7.49 12.88 8.62
CA PRO A 105 -7.13 12.53 9.99
C PRO A 105 -5.93 13.36 10.44
N VAL A 106 -6.00 13.86 11.66
CA VAL A 106 -4.92 14.58 12.31
C VAL A 106 -4.66 13.90 13.65
N PRO A 107 -3.46 13.37 13.91
CA PRO A 107 -3.12 12.74 15.17
C PRO A 107 -3.43 13.66 16.34
N ALA A 108 -4.07 13.11 17.35
CA ALA A 108 -4.42 13.81 18.57
C ALA A 108 -3.62 13.27 19.76
N ALA A 109 -3.27 14.16 20.66
CA ALA A 109 -2.67 13.82 21.94
C ALA A 109 -3.75 13.30 22.89
N ILE A 110 -3.48 12.18 23.57
CA ILE A 110 -4.40 11.64 24.56
C ILE A 110 -4.14 12.31 25.91
N HIS A 111 -5.21 12.82 26.51
CA HIS A 111 -5.24 13.42 27.85
C HIS A 111 -6.38 12.84 28.68
N HIS A 112 -6.30 13.02 29.99
CA HIS A 112 -7.39 12.70 30.94
C HIS A 112 -7.88 11.25 30.81
N TRP A 113 -6.95 10.31 30.78
CA TRP A 113 -7.25 8.87 30.82
C TRP A 113 -7.84 8.51 32.17
N ARG A 114 -9.08 8.03 32.19
CA ARG A 114 -9.82 7.65 33.40
C ARG A 114 -10.34 6.24 33.25
N ALA A 115 -9.81 5.33 34.06
CA ALA A 115 -10.34 3.98 34.19
C ALA A 115 -11.42 3.96 35.28
N GLY A 116 -12.64 3.58 34.92
CA GLY A 116 -13.71 3.21 35.84
C GLY A 116 -13.92 1.70 35.86
N GLU A 117 -14.92 1.24 36.60
CA GLU A 117 -15.22 -0.20 36.75
C GLU A 117 -15.66 -0.84 35.42
N ASP A 118 -16.48 -0.15 34.62
CA ASP A 118 -17.06 -0.69 33.38
C ASP A 118 -16.56 -0.04 32.09
N ALA A 119 -15.82 1.06 32.21
CA ALA A 119 -15.39 1.84 31.05
C ALA A 119 -14.08 2.57 31.29
N VAL A 120 -13.32 2.73 30.23
CA VAL A 120 -12.18 3.66 30.19
C VAL A 120 -12.60 4.85 29.33
N THR A 121 -12.34 6.07 29.80
CA THR A 121 -12.55 7.28 28.99
C THR A 121 -11.27 8.07 28.86
N PHE A 122 -11.11 8.78 27.74
CA PHE A 122 -10.01 9.72 27.55
C PHE A 122 -10.41 10.82 26.58
N GLN A 123 -9.63 11.90 26.55
CA GLN A 123 -9.85 13.03 25.66
C GLN A 123 -8.71 13.13 24.63
N ALA A 124 -9.05 13.07 23.36
CA ALA A 124 -8.12 13.24 22.25
C ALA A 124 -8.08 14.72 21.84
N HIS A 125 -6.96 15.41 22.07
CA HIS A 125 -6.81 16.84 21.83
C HIS A 125 -5.91 17.16 20.64
N ILE A 126 -6.23 18.26 19.98
CA ILE A 126 -5.37 18.90 18.98
C ILE A 126 -5.47 20.42 19.11
N PHE A 127 -4.38 21.12 18.81
CA PHE A 127 -4.43 22.56 18.57
C PHE A 127 -4.32 22.83 17.06
N ASP A 128 -5.30 23.53 16.49
CA ASP A 128 -5.39 23.80 15.04
C ASP A 128 -4.96 25.21 14.64
N ASP A 129 -4.11 25.85 15.45
CA ASP A 129 -3.66 27.26 15.38
C ASP A 129 -4.67 28.30 15.88
N VAL A 130 -5.96 27.97 15.95
CA VAL A 130 -6.99 28.89 16.45
C VAL A 130 -7.67 28.33 17.69
N HIS A 131 -7.90 27.03 17.73
CA HIS A 131 -8.65 26.33 18.75
C HIS A 131 -7.91 25.09 19.25
N THR A 132 -8.00 24.85 20.55
CA THR A 132 -7.77 23.52 21.12
C THR A 132 -9.06 22.73 20.98
N LYS A 133 -9.08 21.74 20.09
CA LYS A 133 -10.20 20.82 19.83
C LYS A 133 -10.02 19.54 20.63
N CYS A 134 -11.12 18.92 21.01
CA CYS A 134 -11.19 17.74 21.84
C CYS A 134 -12.31 16.81 21.37
N VAL A 135 -12.02 15.51 21.25
CA VAL A 135 -13.04 14.46 21.19
C VAL A 135 -12.87 13.53 22.38
N LYS A 136 -13.93 13.32 23.16
CA LYS A 136 -13.92 12.34 24.25
C LYS A 136 -14.30 10.96 23.72
N VAL A 137 -13.46 9.99 24.01
CA VAL A 137 -13.64 8.59 23.63
C VAL A 137 -13.98 7.78 24.86
N ARG A 138 -14.90 6.84 24.69
CA ARG A 138 -15.26 5.83 25.68
C ARG A 138 -14.92 4.46 25.12
N LEU A 139 -14.24 3.65 25.93
CA LEU A 139 -13.94 2.24 25.68
C LEU A 139 -14.73 1.40 26.69
N THR A 140 -15.31 0.30 26.22
CA THR A 140 -16.07 -0.66 27.04
C THR A 140 -15.73 -2.10 26.65
N GLN A 141 -15.89 -3.03 27.59
CA GLN A 141 -15.71 -4.47 27.33
C GLN A 141 -17.04 -5.09 26.87
N GLN A 142 -17.04 -5.81 25.76
CA GLN A 142 -18.16 -6.66 25.34
C GLN A 142 -17.65 -8.07 25.01
N GLY A 143 -17.91 -9.03 25.89
CA GLY A 143 -17.33 -10.36 25.77
C GLY A 143 -15.79 -10.28 25.79
N ASN A 144 -15.13 -10.86 24.78
CA ASN A 144 -13.68 -10.81 24.62
C ASN A 144 -13.20 -9.61 23.79
N ASP A 145 -14.08 -8.70 23.40
CA ASP A 145 -13.75 -7.61 22.49
C ASP A 145 -13.89 -6.25 23.18
N ILE A 146 -13.13 -5.27 22.69
CA ILE A 146 -13.18 -3.88 23.16
C ILE A 146 -13.96 -3.05 22.16
N MET A 147 -14.99 -2.39 22.68
CA MET A 147 -15.88 -1.50 21.95
C MET A 147 -15.48 -0.05 22.20
N ALA A 148 -15.63 0.83 21.20
CA ALA A 148 -15.39 2.25 21.36
C ALA A 148 -16.51 3.12 20.78
N SER A 149 -16.70 4.30 21.37
CA SER A 149 -17.60 5.35 20.92
C SER A 149 -17.08 6.75 21.27
N CYS A 150 -17.64 7.77 20.63
CA CYS A 150 -17.38 9.18 20.97
C CYS A 150 -18.52 9.77 21.82
N ASP A 151 -18.18 10.32 22.98
CA ASP A 151 -19.14 10.94 23.91
C ASP A 151 -19.45 12.39 23.56
N TYR A 152 -18.43 13.18 23.19
CA TYR A 152 -18.60 14.56 22.72
C TYR A 152 -17.43 15.03 21.86
N ALA A 153 -17.68 16.09 21.08
CA ALA A 153 -16.67 16.96 20.48
C ALA A 153 -16.81 18.39 21.05
N ARG A 154 -15.68 19.01 21.44
CA ARG A 154 -15.63 20.34 22.06
C ARG A 154 -14.37 21.09 21.64
N TYR A 155 -14.44 22.42 21.65
CA TYR A 155 -13.25 23.25 21.43
C TYR A 155 -13.18 24.46 22.35
N LEU A 156 -12.00 25.05 22.43
CA LEU A 156 -11.71 26.29 23.13
C LEU A 156 -10.76 27.15 22.28
N SER A 157 -11.01 28.44 22.15
CA SER A 157 -10.13 29.35 21.41
C SER A 157 -8.78 29.53 22.11
N GLY A 158 -7.70 29.52 21.35
CA GLY A 158 -6.33 29.61 21.83
C GLY A 158 -5.66 28.24 22.06
N ARG A 159 -4.36 28.29 22.37
CA ARG A 159 -3.53 27.11 22.64
C ARG A 159 -3.58 26.78 24.13
N HIS A 160 -4.27 25.70 24.48
CA HIS A 160 -4.46 25.22 25.86
C HIS A 160 -3.86 23.82 26.08
N LEU A 161 -2.80 23.52 25.33
CA LEU A 161 -2.00 22.31 25.48
C LEU A 161 -0.73 22.60 26.31
N PRO A 162 -0.29 21.65 27.17
CA PRO A 162 -0.93 20.37 27.49
C PRO A 162 -1.97 20.50 28.62
N GLY A 163 -3.11 19.80 28.53
CA GLY A 163 -3.86 19.40 29.73
C GLY A 163 -5.13 20.17 30.13
N PHE A 164 -5.80 20.93 29.27
CA PHE A 164 -7.13 21.47 29.60
C PHE A 164 -8.18 20.34 29.69
N ASP A 165 -8.82 20.15 30.85
CA ASP A 165 -9.86 19.14 31.02
C ASP A 165 -11.24 19.66 30.60
N PHE A 166 -11.77 19.15 29.49
CA PHE A 166 -13.07 19.56 28.97
C PHE A 166 -14.26 19.03 29.79
N ASP A 167 -14.05 18.11 30.73
CA ASP A 167 -15.13 17.62 31.60
C ASP A 167 -15.33 18.53 32.82
N THR A 168 -14.26 19.07 33.38
CA THR A 168 -14.29 19.80 34.66
C THR A 168 -14.20 21.31 34.49
N ASN A 169 -13.57 21.80 33.42
CA ASN A 169 -13.30 23.22 33.26
C ASN A 169 -14.35 23.87 32.33
N PRO A 170 -14.88 25.06 32.69
CA PRO A 170 -15.83 25.78 31.85
C PRO A 170 -15.13 26.58 30.72
N GLY A 171 -15.92 27.12 29.78
CA GLY A 171 -15.45 28.04 28.73
C GLY A 171 -15.26 27.43 27.35
N TRP A 172 -15.42 26.12 27.21
CA TRP A 172 -15.44 25.44 25.92
C TRP A 172 -16.79 25.62 25.19
N THR A 173 -16.78 25.35 23.89
CA THR A 173 -17.96 25.31 23.02
C THR A 173 -18.16 23.89 22.47
N SER A 174 -19.40 23.41 22.46
CA SER A 174 -19.75 22.11 21.84
C SER A 174 -19.59 22.15 20.33
N PHE A 175 -19.25 21.01 19.74
CA PHE A 175 -19.21 20.83 18.29
C PHE A 175 -19.78 19.48 17.87
N THR A 176 -20.06 19.33 16.58
CA THR A 176 -20.58 18.08 16.01
C THR A 176 -19.48 17.03 15.96
N ILE A 177 -19.79 15.81 16.43
CA ILE A 177 -18.94 14.63 16.19
C ILE A 177 -19.13 14.22 14.73
N ALA A 178 -18.07 14.34 13.95
CA ALA A 178 -18.08 13.86 12.56
C ALA A 178 -18.02 12.33 12.53
N THR A 179 -18.81 11.71 11.65
CA THR A 179 -18.78 10.25 11.38
C THR A 179 -18.31 9.93 9.96
N ASP A 180 -17.94 10.96 9.20
CA ASP A 180 -17.27 10.87 7.89
C ASP A 180 -16.41 12.12 7.65
N ASN A 181 -15.60 12.10 6.60
CA ASN A 181 -14.66 13.19 6.28
C ASN A 181 -15.33 14.48 5.79
N THR A 182 -16.56 14.41 5.30
CA THR A 182 -17.29 15.54 4.70
C THR A 182 -18.21 16.25 5.70
N MET A 183 -18.57 15.57 6.78
CA MET A 183 -19.47 16.09 7.80
C MET A 183 -18.87 17.32 8.49
N GLY A 184 -19.66 18.40 8.58
CA GLY A 184 -19.30 19.58 9.36
C GLY A 184 -19.14 19.20 10.84
N GLY A 185 -17.90 19.13 11.32
CA GLY A 185 -17.60 18.48 12.59
C GLY A 185 -16.15 18.02 12.70
N TYR A 186 -15.83 17.39 13.82
CA TYR A 186 -14.66 16.53 13.94
C TYR A 186 -14.92 15.35 14.87
N GLY A 187 -14.33 14.19 14.58
CA GLY A 187 -14.54 12.93 15.29
C GLY A 187 -13.29 12.06 15.24
N VAL A 188 -13.30 10.93 15.95
CA VAL A 188 -12.18 9.97 15.87
C VAL A 188 -12.31 9.17 14.58
N MET A 189 -11.42 9.40 13.63
CA MET A 189 -11.38 8.70 12.35
C MET A 189 -10.62 7.37 12.43
N SER A 190 -9.66 7.27 13.34
CA SER A 190 -8.96 6.02 13.60
C SER A 190 -8.47 5.93 15.03
N ILE A 191 -8.39 4.69 15.53
CA ILE A 191 -7.88 4.38 16.87
C ILE A 191 -7.09 3.07 16.84
N ALA A 192 -5.96 3.08 17.55
CA ALA A 192 -5.21 1.89 17.92
C ALA A 192 -5.08 1.85 19.44
N LEU A 193 -5.36 0.70 20.06
CA LEU A 193 -5.23 0.52 21.51
C LEU A 193 -3.84 -0.03 21.86
N ILE A 194 -3.36 0.31 23.05
CA ILE A 194 -2.05 -0.09 23.56
C ILE A 194 -2.29 -0.97 24.78
N ALA A 195 -1.81 -2.22 24.75
CA ALA A 195 -1.94 -3.18 25.83
C ALA A 195 -0.63 -3.37 26.62
N GLY A 196 -0.70 -3.33 27.94
CA GLY A 196 0.29 -3.82 28.91
C GLY A 196 1.60 -3.04 29.03
N GLY A 197 1.91 -2.51 30.24
CA GLY A 197 3.26 -2.10 30.70
C GLY A 197 4.08 -1.21 29.77
N THR A 198 3.44 -0.59 28.78
CA THR A 198 4.08 0.07 27.66
C THR A 198 4.43 1.49 28.10
N PRO A 199 5.70 1.90 28.01
CA PRO A 199 6.07 3.25 28.38
C PRO A 199 5.33 4.24 27.47
N PRO A 200 4.78 5.33 28.04
CA PRO A 200 3.95 6.28 27.32
C PRO A 200 4.73 6.90 26.14
N PRO A 201 4.01 7.40 25.12
CA PRO A 201 4.65 7.98 23.96
C PRO A 201 5.58 9.14 24.30
N ILE A 202 6.62 9.29 23.50
CA ILE A 202 7.51 10.46 23.55
C ILE A 202 7.14 11.40 22.42
N THR A 203 6.98 12.68 22.74
CA THR A 203 6.66 13.71 21.75
C THR A 203 7.83 14.64 21.56
N VAL A 204 8.28 14.77 20.31
CA VAL A 204 9.27 15.76 19.87
C VAL A 204 8.53 16.85 19.13
N SER A 205 8.31 18.00 19.78
CA SER A 205 7.29 18.99 19.34
C SER A 205 7.85 20.27 18.70
N ALA A 206 9.12 20.60 18.92
CA ALA A 206 9.72 21.87 18.50
C ALA A 206 10.57 21.78 17.23
N GLY A 207 10.32 20.76 16.43
CA GLY A 207 11.15 20.40 15.29
C GLY A 207 12.52 19.85 15.66
N LEU A 208 13.31 19.49 14.64
CA LEU A 208 14.61 18.84 14.79
C LEU A 208 15.65 19.65 14.00
N ALA A 209 16.62 20.24 14.69
CA ALA A 209 17.73 20.97 14.06
C ALA A 209 19.04 20.22 14.37
N PHE A 210 19.11 18.98 13.90
CA PHE A 210 20.03 17.97 14.37
C PHE A 210 20.53 17.12 13.19
N ALA A 211 21.85 16.99 13.05
CA ALA A 211 22.49 16.37 11.88
C ALA A 211 22.75 14.85 12.05
N GLY A 212 22.34 14.27 13.18
CA GLY A 212 22.62 12.87 13.50
C GLY A 212 21.45 11.93 13.29
N PRO A 213 21.62 10.64 13.63
CA PRO A 213 20.57 9.65 13.49
C PRO A 213 19.53 9.74 14.61
N ILE A 214 18.27 9.45 14.27
CA ILE A 214 17.17 9.26 15.20
C ILE A 214 16.81 7.78 15.20
N THR A 215 16.76 7.16 16.37
CA THR A 215 16.33 5.78 16.53
C THR A 215 15.17 5.70 17.52
N VAL A 216 14.11 4.98 17.16
CA VAL A 216 13.00 4.61 18.02
C VAL A 216 13.01 3.09 18.22
N GLU A 217 13.02 2.64 19.46
CA GLU A 217 13.13 1.22 19.82
C GLU A 217 12.06 0.86 20.84
N ARG A 218 11.23 -0.14 20.54
CA ARG A 218 10.21 -0.65 21.49
C ARG A 218 9.34 0.45 22.12
N ARG A 219 9.03 1.52 21.38
CA ARG A 219 8.25 2.65 21.91
C ARG A 219 7.50 3.41 20.82
N THR A 220 6.48 4.15 21.23
CA THR A 220 5.79 5.11 20.36
C THR A 220 6.48 6.47 20.42
N ALA A 221 6.85 7.01 19.26
CA ALA A 221 7.41 8.35 19.13
C ALA A 221 6.54 9.21 18.20
N TYR A 222 6.08 10.35 18.69
CA TYR A 222 5.49 11.41 17.89
C TYR A 222 6.57 12.40 17.50
N ILE A 223 6.91 12.46 16.22
CA ILE A 223 7.85 13.44 15.69
C ILE A 223 7.04 14.49 14.95
N ASN A 224 6.89 15.67 15.57
CA ASN A 224 6.30 16.84 14.93
C ASN A 224 7.42 17.65 14.26
N VAL A 225 7.44 17.67 12.94
CA VAL A 225 8.46 18.37 12.15
C VAL A 225 8.01 19.80 11.79
N PRO A 226 8.91 20.79 11.82
CA PRO A 226 8.63 22.10 11.25
C PRO A 226 8.74 22.02 9.73
N ALA A 227 8.31 23.07 9.02
CA ALA A 227 8.35 23.15 7.55
C ALA A 227 9.73 22.86 6.94
N ILE A 228 10.82 23.11 7.69
CA ILE A 228 12.20 22.82 7.31
C ILE A 228 13.03 22.48 8.56
N SER A 229 13.58 21.26 8.63
CA SER A 229 14.62 20.87 9.60
C SER A 229 16.01 21.14 9.02
N VAL A 230 16.72 22.15 9.54
CA VAL A 230 18.12 22.44 9.16
C VAL A 230 19.01 22.52 10.41
N PRO A 231 20.04 21.66 10.53
CA PRO A 231 20.33 20.52 9.66
C PRO A 231 19.27 19.42 9.79
N ALA A 232 19.07 18.66 8.71
CA ALA A 232 18.21 17.48 8.70
C ALA A 232 18.91 16.28 9.38
N PRO A 233 18.16 15.38 10.04
CA PRO A 233 18.71 14.14 10.56
C PRO A 233 19.43 13.33 9.48
N SER A 234 20.48 12.60 9.85
CA SER A 234 21.20 11.74 8.90
C SER A 234 20.44 10.47 8.56
N SER A 235 19.57 9.99 9.45
CA SER A 235 18.62 8.89 9.22
C SER A 235 17.57 8.84 10.32
N ILE A 236 16.45 8.17 10.05
CA ILE A 236 15.43 7.82 11.03
C ILE A 236 15.22 6.31 10.99
N GLN A 237 15.27 5.67 12.15
CA GLN A 237 15.11 4.24 12.31
C GLN A 237 14.03 3.95 13.33
N ALA A 238 13.10 3.05 13.00
CA ALA A 238 12.20 2.43 13.99
C ALA A 238 12.46 0.92 13.99
N ARG A 239 12.72 0.34 15.16
CA ARG A 239 13.00 -1.08 15.30
C ARG A 239 12.34 -1.69 16.53
N ASP A 240 12.31 -3.03 16.56
CA ASP A 240 11.85 -3.83 17.69
C ASP A 240 10.42 -3.49 18.14
N GLY A 241 9.49 -3.42 17.18
CA GLY A 241 8.08 -3.12 17.42
C GLY A 241 7.78 -1.65 17.74
N ALA A 242 8.71 -0.73 17.42
CA ALA A 242 8.49 0.69 17.61
C ALA A 242 7.34 1.22 16.73
N THR A 243 6.61 2.20 17.23
CA THR A 243 5.65 2.97 16.43
C THR A 243 6.18 4.39 16.23
N LEU A 244 6.39 4.76 14.97
CA LEU A 244 6.76 6.10 14.60
C LEU A 244 5.54 6.81 14.02
N VAL A 245 5.08 7.87 14.70
CA VAL A 245 4.05 8.76 14.19
C VAL A 245 4.72 10.02 13.68
N ALA A 246 4.69 10.18 12.37
CA ALA A 246 5.28 11.33 11.70
C ALA A 246 4.17 12.32 11.32
N ALA A 247 4.19 13.49 11.95
CA ALA A 247 3.29 14.60 11.65
C ALA A 247 4.11 15.87 11.39
N ALA A 248 3.66 16.75 10.51
CA ALA A 248 4.19 18.12 10.46
C ALA A 248 3.12 19.12 10.94
N ASN A 249 3.55 20.23 11.51
CA ASN A 249 2.68 21.40 11.63
C ASN A 249 2.64 22.11 10.26
N ARG A 250 1.43 22.45 9.81
CA ARG A 250 1.08 23.15 8.56
C ARG A 250 2.25 23.82 7.81
N ALA A 251 2.55 23.37 6.59
CA ALA A 251 2.95 24.25 5.48
C ALA A 251 2.95 23.49 4.15
N ALA A 252 2.69 24.24 3.08
CA ALA A 252 2.64 23.84 1.68
C ALA A 252 3.83 22.95 1.24
N GLU A 253 3.55 22.06 0.30
CA GLU A 253 4.48 21.28 -0.52
C GLU A 253 5.97 21.34 -0.14
N GLY A 254 6.45 20.28 0.54
CA GLY A 254 7.87 20.04 0.79
C GLY A 254 8.39 20.86 1.98
N LYS A 255 8.90 20.28 3.06
CA LYS A 255 9.97 19.28 3.10
C LYS A 255 9.85 18.61 4.47
N GLY A 256 9.78 17.27 4.53
CA GLY A 256 9.67 16.52 5.79
C GLY A 256 10.94 16.62 6.67
N LEU A 257 11.39 15.52 7.27
CA LEU A 257 12.67 15.42 8.02
C LEU A 257 13.94 15.61 7.13
N GLY A 258 13.89 16.48 6.12
CA GLY A 258 14.91 16.69 5.08
C GLY A 258 14.71 15.77 3.88
N GLU A 259 14.80 16.33 2.66
CA GLU A 259 14.91 15.53 1.44
C GLU A 259 16.17 14.65 1.53
N GLY A 260 16.04 13.37 1.17
CA GLY A 260 17.15 12.41 1.19
C GLY A 260 17.47 11.75 2.53
N CYS A 261 16.93 12.20 3.67
CA CYS A 261 17.10 11.53 4.97
C CYS A 261 16.51 10.11 4.93
N PRO A 262 17.31 9.02 4.98
CA PRO A 262 16.78 7.67 4.87
C PRO A 262 15.88 7.29 6.04
N LEU A 263 14.78 6.60 5.73
CA LEU A 263 13.84 6.08 6.72
C LEU A 263 13.87 4.54 6.68
N ALA A 264 14.17 3.91 7.82
CA ALA A 264 14.20 2.45 7.91
C ALA A 264 13.31 1.96 9.05
N LEU A 265 12.45 0.99 8.76
CA LEU A 265 11.63 0.29 9.74
C LEU A 265 11.99 -1.21 9.74
N SER A 266 12.18 -1.77 10.93
CA SER A 266 12.46 -3.20 11.10
C SER A 266 11.75 -3.81 12.32
N GLY A 267 11.71 -5.14 12.38
CA GLY A 267 11.32 -5.88 13.60
C GLY A 267 9.88 -5.64 14.03
N GLY A 268 8.91 -5.63 13.11
CA GLY A 268 7.50 -5.42 13.42
C GLY A 268 7.12 -3.97 13.70
N SER A 269 7.98 -3.02 13.34
CA SER A 269 7.72 -1.59 13.58
C SER A 269 6.64 -1.05 12.65
N VAL A 270 6.01 0.05 13.07
CA VAL A 270 4.91 0.70 12.35
C VAL A 270 5.21 2.17 12.12
N LEU A 271 5.04 2.64 10.88
CA LEU A 271 5.05 4.06 10.51
C LEU A 271 3.62 4.53 10.29
N HIS A 272 3.20 5.59 10.99
CA HIS A 272 1.99 6.34 10.67
C HIS A 272 2.38 7.62 9.97
N VAL A 273 2.01 7.74 8.70
CA VAL A 273 2.24 8.93 7.90
C VAL A 273 0.97 9.77 7.91
N ASN A 274 1.04 10.94 8.54
CA ASN A 274 -0.02 11.94 8.41
C ASN A 274 0.23 12.85 7.20
N ASN A 275 -0.83 13.39 6.62
CA ASN A 275 -0.89 14.29 5.47
C ASN A 275 0.11 15.45 5.47
N THR A 276 0.44 15.97 6.64
CA THR A 276 1.37 17.08 6.77
C THR A 276 2.83 16.62 6.70
N PHE A 277 3.12 15.35 7.00
CA PHE A 277 4.43 14.76 6.78
C PHE A 277 4.55 14.37 5.31
N THR A 278 5.70 14.61 4.68
CA THR A 278 5.98 14.06 3.34
C THR A 278 7.03 12.97 3.43
N LEU A 279 6.70 11.77 2.94
CA LEU A 279 7.65 10.69 2.68
C LEU A 279 8.75 11.16 1.72
N GLY A 280 8.43 12.07 0.79
CA GLY A 280 9.35 12.74 -0.10
C GLY A 280 9.70 11.93 -1.35
N LEU A 281 9.79 12.61 -2.49
CA LEU A 281 10.04 11.99 -3.79
C LEU A 281 11.40 11.26 -3.87
N SER A 282 12.45 11.81 -3.25
CA SER A 282 13.82 11.29 -3.37
C SER A 282 14.28 10.42 -2.21
N ARG A 283 13.51 10.37 -1.10
CA ARG A 283 13.92 9.72 0.14
C ARG A 283 13.99 8.20 -0.05
N PRO A 284 15.12 7.55 0.33
CA PRO A 284 15.16 6.10 0.48
C PRO A 284 14.32 5.65 1.68
N ILE A 285 13.37 4.74 1.45
CA ILE A 285 12.52 4.16 2.50
C ILE A 285 12.70 2.63 2.50
N THR A 286 13.02 2.05 3.64
CA THR A 286 13.13 0.59 3.79
C THR A 286 12.14 0.11 4.84
N LEU A 287 11.25 -0.81 4.46
CA LEU A 287 10.37 -1.52 5.38
C LEU A 287 10.80 -2.99 5.40
N ASN A 288 11.20 -3.50 6.57
CA ASN A 288 11.61 -4.89 6.75
C ASN A 288 10.74 -5.54 7.83
N ALA A 289 9.88 -6.49 7.44
CA ALA A 289 8.89 -7.10 8.34
C ALA A 289 8.15 -6.03 9.17
N SER A 290 7.72 -4.95 8.52
CA SER A 290 7.21 -3.72 9.14
C SER A 290 6.04 -3.16 8.32
N GLU A 291 5.25 -2.28 8.92
CA GLU A 291 4.04 -1.72 8.31
C GLU A 291 4.12 -0.19 8.14
N CYS A 292 3.69 0.31 6.99
CA CYS A 292 3.47 1.73 6.75
C CYS A 292 1.98 2.00 6.53
N ARG A 293 1.42 2.90 7.33
CA ARG A 293 0.01 3.31 7.28
C ARG A 293 -0.09 4.70 6.66
N LEU A 294 -0.80 4.76 5.54
CA LEU A 294 -0.98 5.95 4.74
C LEU A 294 -2.39 6.48 4.94
N TYR A 295 -2.52 7.68 5.51
CA TYR A 295 -3.81 8.29 5.77
C TYR A 295 -4.15 9.39 4.74
N THR A 296 -5.41 9.82 4.70
CA THR A 296 -6.02 10.53 3.54
C THR A 296 -5.33 11.82 3.20
N GLY A 297 -4.98 12.01 1.93
CA GLY A 297 -4.71 13.27 1.23
C GLY A 297 -5.84 13.66 0.28
N ASP A 298 -5.61 14.68 -0.53
CA ASP A 298 -6.58 15.11 -1.54
C ASP A 298 -6.71 14.05 -2.66
N HIS A 299 -7.89 13.99 -3.32
CA HIS A 299 -8.15 13.14 -4.49
C HIS A 299 -8.24 11.62 -4.25
N GLY A 300 -8.54 11.18 -3.02
CA GLY A 300 -8.69 9.75 -2.72
C GLY A 300 -7.37 8.98 -2.77
N ASP A 301 -6.25 9.67 -2.54
CA ASP A 301 -4.94 9.09 -2.25
C ASP A 301 -4.39 9.64 -0.92
N SER A 302 -3.14 9.33 -0.57
CA SER A 302 -2.53 9.76 0.70
C SER A 302 -1.82 11.11 0.67
N GLY A 303 -1.71 11.77 -0.49
CA GLY A 303 -0.83 12.93 -0.66
C GLY A 303 0.67 12.60 -0.66
N GLN A 304 1.04 11.36 -0.30
CA GLN A 304 2.43 10.97 -0.05
C GLN A 304 3.12 10.47 -1.31
N TYR A 305 4.31 11.00 -1.58
CA TYR A 305 5.20 10.47 -2.60
C TYR A 305 6.26 9.55 -2.01
N ALA A 306 6.49 8.40 -2.64
CA ALA A 306 7.60 7.50 -2.29
C ALA A 306 8.18 6.82 -3.53
N ASN A 307 9.07 7.49 -4.26
CA ASN A 307 9.62 6.90 -5.49
C ASN A 307 10.68 5.83 -5.22
N ASN A 308 11.35 5.87 -4.06
CA ASN A 308 12.47 4.99 -3.72
C ASN A 308 12.15 4.17 -2.48
N MET A 309 11.54 2.99 -2.66
CA MET A 309 11.13 2.12 -1.55
C MET A 309 11.72 0.72 -1.67
N THR A 310 12.17 0.16 -0.55
CA THR A 310 12.57 -1.24 -0.44
C THR A 310 11.64 -1.95 0.55
N LEU A 311 10.94 -2.99 0.08
CA LEU A 311 10.07 -3.83 0.90
C LEU A 311 10.70 -5.19 1.11
N GLN A 312 10.80 -5.63 2.36
CA GLN A 312 11.50 -6.85 2.71
C GLN A 312 10.71 -7.69 3.71
N ASN A 313 10.82 -9.01 3.59
CA ASN A 313 10.44 -9.96 4.63
C ASN A 313 9.00 -9.78 5.13
N GLY A 314 8.03 -9.66 4.24
CA GLY A 314 6.62 -9.49 4.62
C GLY A 314 6.21 -8.06 4.99
N ALA A 315 6.90 -7.04 4.47
CA ALA A 315 6.51 -5.65 4.69
C ALA A 315 5.13 -5.33 4.09
N ARG A 316 4.41 -4.40 4.73
CA ARG A 316 3.03 -4.06 4.39
C ARG A 316 2.81 -2.56 4.25
N LEU A 317 2.07 -2.17 3.21
CA LEU A 317 1.47 -0.84 3.10
C LEU A 317 -0.04 -0.98 3.17
N ILE A 318 -0.67 -0.14 3.98
CA ILE A 318 -2.13 -0.10 4.17
C ILE A 318 -2.65 1.34 4.20
N GLY A 319 -3.96 1.50 4.05
CA GLY A 319 -4.64 2.80 4.03
C GLY A 319 -4.87 3.31 2.61
N ASN A 320 -4.66 4.61 2.38
CA ASN A 320 -4.90 5.24 1.08
C ASN A 320 -3.73 5.09 0.12
N ARG A 321 -4.03 5.10 -1.19
CA ARG A 321 -3.06 4.96 -2.28
C ARG A 321 -1.83 5.86 -2.10
N ILE A 322 -0.66 5.33 -2.43
CA ILE A 322 0.59 6.10 -2.42
C ILE A 322 0.87 6.70 -3.80
N ARG A 323 1.37 7.95 -3.85
CA ARG A 323 1.78 8.60 -5.09
C ARG A 323 3.17 8.14 -5.51
N ILE A 324 3.33 7.85 -6.80
CA ILE A 324 4.60 7.44 -7.41
C ILE A 324 4.86 8.28 -8.66
N GLY A 325 6.08 8.77 -8.86
CA GLY A 325 6.49 9.49 -10.07
C GLY A 325 6.80 10.97 -9.86
N TYR A 326 6.30 11.83 -10.75
CA TYR A 326 6.53 13.28 -10.83
C TYR A 326 7.99 13.72 -11.18
N LEU A 327 9.02 13.04 -10.66
CA LEU A 327 10.42 13.36 -10.96
C LEU A 327 10.89 12.88 -12.33
N THR A 328 11.82 13.62 -12.93
CA THR A 328 12.48 13.28 -14.21
C THR A 328 13.40 12.06 -14.12
N THR A 329 13.60 11.50 -12.93
CA THR A 329 14.27 10.21 -12.74
C THR A 329 13.23 9.10 -12.52
N PRO A 330 13.47 7.87 -13.01
CA PRO A 330 12.58 6.74 -12.75
C PRO A 330 12.32 6.53 -11.26
N ALA A 331 11.07 6.20 -10.91
CA ALA A 331 10.76 5.68 -9.59
C ALA A 331 11.16 4.20 -9.53
N HIS A 332 11.71 3.75 -8.41
CA HIS A 332 12.17 2.38 -8.24
C HIS A 332 11.77 1.81 -6.89
N TRP A 333 11.01 0.71 -6.94
CA TRP A 333 10.69 -0.11 -5.78
C TRP A 333 11.41 -1.45 -5.88
N LEU A 334 12.09 -1.85 -4.81
CA LEU A 334 12.81 -3.11 -4.70
C LEU A 334 12.14 -4.04 -3.68
N ILE A 335 11.77 -5.24 -4.09
CA ILE A 335 11.13 -6.23 -3.22
C ILE A 335 12.09 -7.39 -2.95
N LEU A 336 12.35 -7.68 -1.67
CA LEU A 336 13.35 -8.65 -1.20
C LEU A 336 12.81 -9.57 -0.11
N GLY A 337 13.58 -10.61 0.20
CA GLY A 337 13.36 -11.48 1.37
C GLY A 337 12.55 -12.74 1.07
N PRO A 338 12.51 -13.72 1.98
CA PRO A 338 11.80 -14.97 1.75
C PRO A 338 10.27 -14.85 1.90
N ALA A 339 9.76 -13.81 2.54
CA ALA A 339 8.33 -13.59 2.75
C ALA A 339 7.78 -12.48 1.83
N ALA A 340 6.64 -12.77 1.19
CA ALA A 340 6.00 -11.87 0.23
C ALA A 340 5.54 -10.57 0.88
N SER A 341 5.85 -9.43 0.25
CA SER A 341 5.41 -8.11 0.72
C SER A 341 4.09 -7.71 0.04
N THR A 342 3.32 -6.81 0.66
CA THR A 342 2.00 -6.42 0.15
C THR A 342 1.81 -4.90 0.16
N ASN A 343 1.28 -4.36 -0.93
CA ASN A 343 0.68 -3.04 -0.96
C ASN A 343 -0.85 -3.18 -1.04
N ALA A 344 -1.52 -3.09 0.10
CA ALA A 344 -2.98 -3.06 0.20
C ALA A 344 -3.55 -1.64 0.10
N ALA A 345 -2.70 -0.62 0.06
CA ALA A 345 -3.10 0.76 -0.13
C ALA A 345 -3.33 1.12 -1.61
N GLY A 346 -2.62 0.46 -2.53
CA GLY A 346 -2.66 0.70 -3.97
C GLY A 346 -1.74 1.84 -4.39
N PHE A 347 -1.86 2.27 -5.65
CA PHE A 347 -0.99 3.30 -6.25
C PHE A 347 -1.80 4.41 -6.93
N THR A 348 -1.33 5.64 -6.77
CA THR A 348 -1.64 6.76 -7.66
C THR A 348 -0.39 7.08 -8.47
N LEU A 349 -0.45 6.84 -9.77
CA LEU A 349 0.65 7.05 -10.70
C LEU A 349 0.63 8.49 -11.20
N VAL A 350 1.73 9.21 -10.99
CA VAL A 350 1.87 10.63 -11.29
C VAL A 350 2.91 10.76 -12.39
N ASN A 351 2.46 10.98 -13.62
CA ASN A 351 3.34 11.15 -14.74
C ASN A 351 3.95 12.57 -14.80
N ASN A 352 4.97 12.73 -15.64
CA ASN A 352 5.56 14.01 -16.02
C ASN A 352 5.73 14.09 -17.55
N ALA A 353 6.21 15.24 -18.03
CA ALA A 353 6.44 15.47 -19.45
C ALA A 353 7.46 14.49 -20.10
N GLN A 354 8.30 13.84 -19.30
CA GLN A 354 9.33 12.91 -19.74
C GLN A 354 8.86 11.44 -19.76
N ASN A 355 7.64 11.14 -19.30
CA ASN A 355 7.10 9.77 -19.21
C ASN A 355 8.03 8.80 -18.47
N THR A 356 8.59 9.24 -17.34
CA THR A 356 9.56 8.41 -16.60
C THR A 356 8.89 7.21 -15.95
N PRO A 357 9.46 5.99 -16.10
CA PRO A 357 8.80 4.78 -15.65
C PRO A 357 8.82 4.65 -14.13
N PHE A 358 7.79 3.99 -13.60
CA PHE A 358 7.83 3.34 -12.30
C PHE A 358 8.29 1.89 -12.47
N ILE A 359 9.41 1.55 -11.87
CA ILE A 359 10.01 0.21 -11.92
C ILE A 359 9.76 -0.51 -10.59
N VAL A 360 9.12 -1.68 -10.65
CA VAL A 360 8.94 -2.60 -9.52
C VAL A 360 9.81 -3.83 -9.74
N GLU A 361 10.97 -3.88 -9.07
CA GLU A 361 11.92 -4.98 -9.13
C GLU A 361 11.61 -6.01 -8.04
N CYS A 362 10.97 -7.11 -8.44
CA CYS A 362 10.59 -8.20 -7.55
C CYS A 362 11.66 -9.29 -7.54
N ARG A 363 12.46 -9.36 -6.46
CA ARG A 363 13.31 -10.53 -6.16
C ARG A 363 12.63 -11.48 -5.16
N ALA A 364 11.53 -11.04 -4.58
CA ALA A 364 10.58 -11.80 -3.80
C ALA A 364 9.16 -11.45 -4.27
N ASP A 365 8.19 -12.31 -3.97
CA ASP A 365 6.81 -12.10 -4.40
C ASP A 365 6.21 -10.82 -3.79
N PHE A 366 5.46 -10.10 -4.61
CA PHE A 366 4.83 -8.84 -4.24
C PHE A 366 3.36 -8.81 -4.67
N THR A 367 2.46 -8.48 -3.76
CA THR A 367 1.03 -8.36 -4.07
C THR A 367 0.55 -6.92 -3.94
N VAL A 368 -0.14 -6.43 -4.97
CA VAL A 368 -0.89 -5.16 -4.95
C VAL A 368 -2.37 -5.50 -4.83
N ALA A 369 -2.93 -5.29 -3.65
CA ALA A 369 -4.30 -5.72 -3.31
C ALA A 369 -5.35 -4.62 -3.46
N ALA A 370 -4.97 -3.42 -3.90
CA ALA A 370 -5.86 -2.31 -4.19
C ALA A 370 -5.59 -1.71 -5.59
N GLN A 371 -6.55 -0.91 -6.06
CA GLN A 371 -6.56 -0.38 -7.43
C GLN A 371 -5.39 0.55 -7.73
N LEU A 372 -5.00 0.60 -9.00
CA LEU A 372 -4.06 1.56 -9.56
C LEU A 372 -4.82 2.64 -10.34
N HIS A 373 -4.48 3.90 -10.11
CA HIS A 373 -5.07 5.05 -10.82
C HIS A 373 -3.99 6.00 -11.31
N ASP A 374 -4.30 6.75 -12.36
CA ASP A 374 -3.54 7.95 -12.69
C ASP A 374 -3.93 9.10 -11.75
N TYR A 375 -3.01 10.04 -11.58
CA TYR A 375 -3.30 11.30 -10.89
C TYR A 375 -4.33 12.12 -11.70
N PRO A 376 -5.39 12.66 -11.06
CA PRO A 376 -6.54 13.23 -11.77
C PRO A 376 -6.30 14.62 -12.39
N GLU A 377 -5.05 15.07 -12.47
CA GLU A 377 -4.66 16.34 -13.08
C GLU A 377 -4.30 16.16 -14.55
N ALA A 378 -4.78 17.07 -15.40
CA ALA A 378 -4.47 17.04 -16.83
C ALA A 378 -2.95 17.06 -17.06
N GLY A 379 -2.47 16.14 -17.91
CA GLY A 379 -1.05 15.99 -18.23
C GLY A 379 -0.24 15.14 -17.24
N ARG A 380 -0.86 14.59 -16.18
CA ARG A 380 -0.19 13.73 -15.18
C ARG A 380 -0.62 12.25 -15.23
N TYR A 381 -1.23 11.82 -16.33
CA TYR A 381 -1.71 10.47 -16.57
C TYR A 381 -0.74 9.66 -17.43
N ASN A 382 -0.98 8.35 -17.56
CA ASN A 382 -0.24 7.41 -18.41
C ASN A 382 1.22 7.15 -17.99
N GLN A 383 1.53 7.15 -16.70
CA GLN A 383 2.88 6.80 -16.25
C GLN A 383 3.22 5.34 -16.62
N PRO A 384 4.36 5.06 -17.29
CA PRO A 384 4.75 3.69 -17.59
C PRO A 384 5.04 2.87 -16.33
N LEU A 385 4.54 1.64 -16.28
CA LEU A 385 4.82 0.66 -15.22
C LEU A 385 5.71 -0.46 -15.77
N ILE A 386 6.81 -0.75 -15.09
CA ILE A 386 7.74 -1.82 -15.45
C ILE A 386 7.83 -2.82 -14.29
N LYS A 387 7.43 -4.07 -14.55
CA LYS A 387 7.72 -5.20 -13.69
C LYS A 387 9.07 -5.82 -14.09
N SER A 388 10.00 -5.91 -13.14
CA SER A 388 11.29 -6.60 -13.32
C SER A 388 11.60 -7.53 -12.15
N GLY A 389 12.73 -8.24 -12.21
CA GLY A 389 13.16 -9.22 -11.21
C GLY A 389 12.47 -10.58 -11.39
N ALA A 390 13.12 -11.64 -10.88
CA ALA A 390 12.73 -13.03 -11.15
C ALA A 390 11.42 -13.48 -10.46
N ALA A 391 11.02 -12.82 -9.37
CA ALA A 391 9.85 -13.21 -8.59
C ALA A 391 8.55 -12.63 -9.18
N ALA A 392 7.40 -13.05 -8.64
CA ALA A 392 6.10 -12.63 -9.14
C ALA A 392 5.70 -11.24 -8.60
N MET A 393 4.99 -10.48 -9.43
CA MET A 393 4.14 -9.38 -8.98
C MET A 393 2.69 -9.73 -9.27
N THR A 394 1.84 -9.68 -8.26
CA THR A 394 0.41 -9.97 -8.36
C THR A 394 -0.40 -8.70 -8.29
N LEU A 395 -1.28 -8.48 -9.27
CA LEU A 395 -2.34 -7.47 -9.23
C LEU A 395 -3.65 -8.18 -8.85
N ALA A 396 -4.09 -7.95 -7.61
CA ALA A 396 -5.22 -8.64 -6.99
C ALA A 396 -6.46 -7.74 -6.79
N ALA A 397 -6.47 -6.55 -7.38
CA ALA A 397 -7.61 -5.63 -7.35
C ALA A 397 -8.24 -5.46 -8.73
N SER A 398 -9.56 -5.44 -8.76
CA SER A 398 -10.33 -5.22 -9.99
C SER A 398 -10.53 -3.73 -10.29
N GLY A 399 -10.59 -3.37 -11.56
CA GLY A 399 -11.05 -2.04 -11.99
C GLY A 399 -10.01 -0.92 -11.86
N SER A 400 -8.72 -1.25 -11.97
CA SER A 400 -7.67 -0.22 -12.09
C SER A 400 -7.90 0.61 -13.36
N THR A 401 -7.76 1.93 -13.25
CA THR A 401 -8.05 2.88 -14.33
C THR A 401 -6.82 3.60 -14.87
N PHE A 402 -5.61 3.27 -14.40
CA PHE A 402 -4.39 3.91 -14.93
C PHE A 402 -4.21 3.57 -16.41
N GLY A 403 -3.88 4.59 -17.21
CA GLY A 403 -3.80 4.50 -18.67
C GLY A 403 -2.42 4.14 -19.22
N GLY A 404 -1.40 4.10 -18.35
CA GLY A 404 -0.01 3.95 -18.75
C GLY A 404 0.33 2.58 -19.30
N PRO A 405 1.38 2.47 -20.14
CA PRO A 405 1.82 1.19 -20.67
C PRO A 405 2.46 0.34 -19.57
N VAL A 406 2.24 -0.97 -19.65
CA VAL A 406 2.84 -1.97 -18.75
C VAL A 406 3.87 -2.79 -19.51
N THR A 407 5.09 -2.87 -18.97
CA THR A 407 6.15 -3.76 -19.47
C THR A 407 6.51 -4.81 -18.44
N VAL A 408 6.39 -6.09 -18.80
CA VAL A 408 6.93 -7.21 -18.03
C VAL A 408 8.30 -7.55 -18.58
N ARG A 409 9.35 -7.12 -17.87
CA ARG A 409 10.74 -7.28 -18.30
C ARG A 409 11.34 -8.63 -17.88
N SER A 410 10.96 -9.15 -16.72
CA SER A 410 11.40 -10.45 -16.23
C SER A 410 10.51 -10.95 -15.08
N GLY A 411 10.61 -12.25 -14.81
CA GLY A 411 9.74 -12.95 -13.86
C GLY A 411 8.30 -12.98 -14.35
N THR A 412 7.36 -13.09 -13.41
CA THR A 412 5.94 -13.24 -13.72
C THR A 412 5.14 -12.01 -13.29
N LEU A 413 4.26 -11.50 -14.15
CA LEU A 413 3.14 -10.63 -13.75
C LEU A 413 1.87 -11.49 -13.67
N ARG A 414 1.24 -11.55 -12.49
CA ARG A 414 -0.01 -12.30 -12.24
C ARG A 414 -1.18 -11.33 -12.18
N LEU A 415 -2.22 -11.59 -12.98
CA LEU A 415 -3.48 -10.86 -12.97
C LEU A 415 -4.54 -11.75 -12.33
N GLU A 416 -4.77 -11.58 -11.03
CA GLU A 416 -5.65 -12.44 -10.23
C GLU A 416 -7.07 -11.87 -10.06
N ALA A 417 -7.24 -10.58 -10.32
CA ALA A 417 -8.55 -9.93 -10.32
C ALA A 417 -8.98 -9.52 -11.73
N ALA A 418 -10.29 -9.53 -11.97
CA ALA A 418 -10.84 -9.13 -13.25
C ALA A 418 -10.55 -7.65 -13.51
N ASN A 419 -10.18 -7.31 -14.75
CA ASN A 419 -9.90 -5.92 -15.14
C ASN A 419 -8.83 -5.24 -14.27
N ALA A 420 -7.81 -5.99 -13.84
CA ALA A 420 -6.67 -5.46 -13.09
C ALA A 420 -5.87 -4.42 -13.88
N LEU A 421 -6.00 -4.44 -15.21
CA LEU A 421 -5.34 -3.52 -16.16
C LEU A 421 -6.36 -2.85 -17.13
N ALA A 422 -7.60 -2.61 -16.70
CA ALA A 422 -8.66 -2.10 -17.60
C ALA A 422 -8.31 -0.77 -18.31
N GLY A 423 -7.56 0.10 -17.64
CA GLY A 423 -7.15 1.39 -18.21
C GLY A 423 -5.97 1.31 -19.17
N THR A 424 -5.13 0.27 -19.12
CA THR A 424 -3.82 0.31 -19.79
C THR A 424 -3.93 0.38 -21.30
N ASN A 425 -3.14 1.26 -21.92
CA ASN A 425 -3.11 1.39 -23.38
C ASN A 425 -2.21 0.36 -24.08
N MET A 426 -1.29 -0.32 -23.36
CA MET A 426 -0.39 -1.30 -23.95
C MET A 426 0.18 -2.22 -22.87
N LEU A 427 0.19 -3.53 -23.13
CA LEU A 427 0.87 -4.53 -22.32
C LEU A 427 1.93 -5.24 -23.16
N THR A 428 3.20 -5.13 -22.76
CA THR A 428 4.32 -5.79 -23.43
C THR A 428 4.99 -6.79 -22.49
N VAL A 429 5.15 -8.03 -22.93
CA VAL A 429 5.86 -9.10 -22.21
C VAL A 429 7.14 -9.41 -22.97
N LEU A 430 8.29 -9.10 -22.37
CA LEU A 430 9.59 -9.28 -23.00
C LEU A 430 10.08 -10.74 -22.90
N ALA A 431 11.17 -11.02 -23.62
CA ALA A 431 11.74 -12.35 -23.70
C ALA A 431 12.05 -12.97 -22.34
N ASN A 432 11.64 -14.22 -22.15
CA ASN A 432 11.78 -15.00 -20.92
C ASN A 432 11.01 -14.45 -19.71
N ALA A 433 10.09 -13.51 -19.92
CA ALA A 433 9.12 -13.09 -18.91
C ALA A 433 7.79 -13.82 -19.10
N GLU A 434 6.97 -13.83 -18.05
CA GLU A 434 5.67 -14.49 -18.04
C GLU A 434 4.55 -13.50 -17.70
N LEU A 435 3.46 -13.60 -18.44
CA LEU A 435 2.16 -13.05 -18.07
C LEU A 435 1.23 -14.20 -17.70
N ARG A 436 0.74 -14.21 -16.46
CA ARG A 436 -0.23 -15.20 -15.98
C ARG A 436 -1.57 -14.53 -15.72
N ILE A 437 -2.62 -15.03 -16.37
CA ILE A 437 -3.96 -14.47 -16.29
C ILE A 437 -4.88 -15.49 -15.60
N ALA A 438 -5.35 -15.16 -14.41
CA ALA A 438 -6.26 -16.01 -13.63
C ALA A 438 -7.69 -15.43 -13.53
N ALA A 439 -7.91 -14.23 -14.06
CA ALA A 439 -9.21 -13.59 -14.14
C ALA A 439 -9.35 -12.76 -15.43
N ALA A 440 -10.58 -12.55 -15.89
CA ALA A 440 -10.85 -11.91 -17.18
C ALA A 440 -10.32 -10.47 -17.28
N GLN A 441 -9.64 -10.14 -18.38
CA GLN A 441 -9.08 -8.82 -18.63
C GLN A 441 -9.72 -8.13 -19.83
N SER A 442 -10.22 -6.92 -19.61
CA SER A 442 -10.64 -5.99 -20.68
C SER A 442 -9.50 -5.03 -21.00
N VAL A 443 -8.39 -5.53 -21.53
CA VAL A 443 -7.27 -4.66 -21.96
C VAL A 443 -7.71 -3.97 -23.27
N PRO A 444 -7.81 -2.63 -23.32
CA PRO A 444 -8.54 -1.96 -24.40
C PRO A 444 -7.81 -1.90 -25.74
N HIS A 445 -6.49 -2.08 -25.80
CA HIS A 445 -5.72 -1.75 -27.01
C HIS A 445 -4.80 -2.90 -27.48
N THR A 446 -3.58 -3.03 -26.94
CA THR A 446 -2.57 -3.93 -27.51
C THR A 446 -1.87 -4.77 -26.46
N VAL A 447 -1.73 -6.07 -26.72
CA VAL A 447 -0.93 -7.02 -25.94
C VAL A 447 0.13 -7.64 -26.84
N ASN A 448 1.41 -7.49 -26.50
CA ASN A 448 2.53 -8.02 -27.27
C ASN A 448 3.36 -8.98 -26.42
N LEU A 449 3.59 -10.19 -26.92
CA LEU A 449 4.51 -11.15 -26.34
C LEU A 449 5.71 -11.35 -27.26
N SER A 450 6.90 -11.07 -26.74
CA SER A 450 8.16 -11.24 -27.46
C SER A 450 8.64 -12.69 -27.45
N THR A 451 9.71 -12.96 -28.21
CA THR A 451 10.28 -14.29 -28.35
C THR A 451 10.64 -14.90 -26.99
N ASN A 452 10.27 -16.15 -26.76
CA ASN A 452 10.43 -16.88 -25.50
C ASN A 452 9.67 -16.29 -24.29
N ALA A 453 8.77 -15.32 -24.49
CA ALA A 453 7.82 -14.95 -23.45
C ALA A 453 6.79 -16.09 -23.25
N VAL A 454 6.17 -16.12 -22.08
CA VAL A 454 5.14 -17.10 -21.72
C VAL A 454 3.82 -16.41 -21.38
N LEU A 455 2.73 -16.91 -21.94
CA LEU A 455 1.36 -16.58 -21.57
C LEU A 455 0.71 -17.79 -20.89
N SER A 456 0.46 -17.69 -19.59
CA SER A 456 -0.21 -18.73 -18.81
C SER A 456 -1.67 -18.35 -18.57
N LEU A 457 -2.60 -19.21 -18.95
CA LEU A 457 -4.05 -18.96 -18.91
C LEU A 457 -4.73 -19.87 -17.88
N ALA A 458 -5.16 -19.30 -16.76
CA ALA A 458 -5.84 -19.99 -15.67
C ALA A 458 -7.33 -19.59 -15.56
N THR A 459 -7.91 -19.07 -16.65
CA THR A 459 -9.31 -18.63 -16.72
C THR A 459 -9.91 -19.00 -18.08
N ALA A 460 -11.23 -19.21 -18.10
CA ALA A 460 -11.98 -19.50 -19.31
C ALA A 460 -11.95 -18.34 -20.32
N ASP A 461 -11.90 -17.10 -19.85
CA ASP A 461 -11.90 -15.89 -20.68
C ASP A 461 -10.75 -14.96 -20.27
N ALA A 462 -9.61 -15.04 -20.92
CA ALA A 462 -8.44 -14.24 -20.55
C ALA A 462 -8.52 -12.79 -21.05
N PHE A 463 -9.01 -12.60 -22.28
CA PHE A 463 -9.12 -11.30 -22.94
C PHE A 463 -10.55 -11.09 -23.46
N ALA A 464 -11.32 -10.23 -22.80
CA ALA A 464 -12.74 -9.99 -23.10
C ALA A 464 -12.98 -8.71 -23.95
N GLY A 465 -11.98 -7.83 -24.10
CA GLY A 465 -12.14 -6.48 -24.64
C GLY A 465 -11.77 -6.26 -26.11
N GLY A 466 -11.59 -7.33 -26.90
CA GLY A 466 -11.20 -7.20 -28.31
C GLY A 466 -9.75 -6.72 -28.55
N ALA A 467 -8.87 -6.91 -27.56
CA ALA A 467 -7.47 -6.51 -27.64
C ALA A 467 -6.78 -7.10 -28.91
N ALA A 468 -5.92 -6.30 -29.54
CA ALA A 468 -5.00 -6.84 -30.53
C ALA A 468 -3.89 -7.61 -29.79
N LEU A 469 -3.85 -8.93 -29.98
CA LEU A 469 -2.87 -9.80 -29.34
C LEU A 469 -1.81 -10.24 -30.36
N THR A 470 -0.55 -9.92 -30.11
CA THR A 470 0.60 -10.41 -30.90
C THR A 470 1.38 -11.44 -30.10
N ILE A 471 1.54 -12.62 -30.67
CA ILE A 471 2.39 -13.71 -30.17
C ILE A 471 3.56 -13.83 -31.13
N ASP A 472 4.70 -13.24 -30.79
CA ASP A 472 5.90 -13.26 -31.62
C ASP A 472 6.97 -14.17 -31.01
N GLY A 473 6.99 -15.42 -31.46
CA GLY A 473 7.93 -16.41 -30.94
C GLY A 473 7.69 -16.80 -29.48
N ALA A 474 6.48 -16.59 -28.96
CA ALA A 474 6.12 -16.82 -27.55
C ALA A 474 5.39 -18.16 -27.34
N THR A 475 5.31 -18.60 -26.09
CA THR A 475 4.58 -19.82 -25.68
C THR A 475 3.26 -19.47 -25.01
N VAL A 476 2.17 -20.11 -25.42
CA VAL A 476 0.87 -20.04 -24.74
C VAL A 476 0.60 -21.37 -24.04
N ARG A 477 0.25 -21.32 -22.75
CA ARG A 477 -0.06 -22.48 -21.92
C ARG A 477 -1.38 -22.31 -21.15
N PRO A 478 -2.42 -23.09 -21.45
CA PRO A 478 -3.59 -23.19 -20.59
C PRO A 478 -3.29 -24.04 -19.32
N GLU A 479 -3.57 -23.48 -18.14
CA GLU A 479 -3.57 -24.17 -16.84
C GLU A 479 -4.95 -24.75 -16.50
N SER A 480 -6.01 -24.20 -17.09
CA SER A 480 -7.40 -24.68 -17.06
C SER A 480 -7.99 -24.57 -18.47
N PRO A 481 -9.16 -25.18 -18.75
CA PRO A 481 -9.87 -24.90 -19.99
C PRO A 481 -9.97 -23.39 -20.21
N ALA A 482 -9.43 -22.91 -21.33
CA ALA A 482 -9.20 -21.48 -21.56
C ALA A 482 -9.55 -21.07 -22.98
N ALA A 483 -9.87 -19.78 -23.13
CA ALA A 483 -10.06 -19.15 -24.42
C ALA A 483 -9.07 -17.99 -24.62
N LEU A 484 -8.40 -18.02 -25.76
CA LEU A 484 -7.45 -17.03 -26.23
C LEU A 484 -8.15 -16.03 -27.15
N ASN A 485 -8.40 -14.85 -26.59
CA ASN A 485 -8.82 -13.65 -27.32
C ASN A 485 -10.00 -13.86 -28.28
N THR A 486 -11.13 -14.36 -27.76
CA THR A 486 -12.31 -14.71 -28.56
C THR A 486 -13.04 -13.50 -29.15
N ALA A 487 -12.92 -12.34 -28.51
CA ALA A 487 -13.52 -11.08 -28.97
C ALA A 487 -12.57 -10.24 -29.86
N GLY A 488 -11.30 -10.62 -29.97
CA GLY A 488 -10.26 -9.89 -30.68
C GLY A 488 -9.54 -10.75 -31.72
N GLN A 489 -8.47 -10.19 -32.29
CA GLN A 489 -7.63 -10.88 -33.25
C GLN A 489 -6.26 -11.21 -32.65
N THR A 490 -5.83 -12.45 -32.88
CA THR A 490 -4.51 -12.95 -32.47
C THR A 490 -3.59 -13.05 -33.69
N LEU A 491 -2.51 -12.29 -33.71
CA LEU A 491 -1.45 -12.38 -34.71
C LEU A 491 -0.34 -13.32 -34.21
N PHE A 492 -0.13 -14.42 -34.92
CA PHE A 492 1.05 -15.28 -34.75
C PHE A 492 2.17 -14.77 -35.66
N ALA A 493 3.33 -14.48 -35.07
CA ALA A 493 4.57 -14.11 -35.73
C ALA A 493 5.74 -14.97 -35.21
N GLY A 494 6.82 -15.03 -35.98
CA GLY A 494 7.99 -15.84 -35.64
C GLY A 494 7.66 -17.33 -35.41
N THR A 495 8.40 -17.99 -34.52
CA THR A 495 8.17 -19.40 -34.16
C THR A 495 7.49 -19.51 -32.80
N SER A 496 6.16 -19.49 -32.80
CA SER A 496 5.35 -19.54 -31.58
C SER A 496 5.02 -20.97 -31.15
N VAL A 497 4.66 -21.17 -29.88
CA VAL A 497 4.30 -22.48 -29.31
C VAL A 497 2.93 -22.41 -28.66
N LEU A 498 2.07 -23.37 -28.98
CA LEU A 498 0.84 -23.66 -28.24
C LEU A 498 1.05 -24.95 -27.44
N ASP A 499 1.31 -24.81 -26.15
CA ASP A 499 1.57 -25.89 -25.19
C ASP A 499 0.33 -26.16 -24.35
N PHE A 500 -0.62 -26.88 -24.93
CA PHE A 500 -1.92 -27.17 -24.32
C PHE A 500 -1.97 -28.52 -23.62
N GLY A 501 -1.03 -29.42 -23.87
CA GLY A 501 -0.99 -30.74 -23.21
C GLY A 501 -2.32 -31.49 -23.42
N VAL A 502 -3.08 -31.69 -22.33
CA VAL A 502 -4.44 -32.26 -22.36
C VAL A 502 -5.53 -31.24 -22.02
N THR A 503 -5.15 -29.99 -21.79
CA THR A 503 -6.04 -28.92 -21.35
C THR A 503 -6.66 -28.23 -22.58
N PRO A 504 -8.00 -28.11 -22.66
CA PRO A 504 -8.64 -27.43 -23.77
C PRO A 504 -8.23 -25.97 -23.94
N LEU A 505 -7.87 -25.59 -25.17
CA LEU A 505 -7.60 -24.23 -25.61
C LEU A 505 -8.49 -23.89 -26.80
N THR A 506 -9.30 -22.85 -26.65
CA THR A 506 -10.05 -22.24 -27.76
C THR A 506 -9.33 -20.98 -28.21
N VAL A 507 -9.17 -20.78 -29.51
CA VAL A 507 -8.58 -19.58 -30.11
C VAL A 507 -9.64 -18.86 -30.93
N GLY A 508 -9.76 -17.54 -30.72
CA GLY A 508 -10.60 -16.65 -31.51
C GLY A 508 -10.08 -16.44 -32.94
N ALA A 509 -10.29 -15.24 -33.48
CA ALA A 509 -9.80 -14.89 -34.81
C ALA A 509 -8.26 -14.91 -34.85
N ALA A 510 -7.68 -15.51 -35.88
CA ALA A 510 -6.24 -15.74 -35.96
C ALA A 510 -5.64 -15.28 -37.31
N LEU A 511 -4.56 -14.50 -37.23
CA LEU A 511 -3.70 -14.13 -38.36
C LEU A 511 -2.31 -14.72 -38.21
N PHE A 512 -1.63 -14.89 -39.35
CA PHE A 512 -0.30 -15.46 -39.40
C PHE A 512 0.58 -14.58 -40.26
N ALA A 513 1.70 -14.12 -39.71
CA ALA A 513 2.73 -13.42 -40.47
C ALA A 513 3.31 -14.35 -41.57
N PRO A 514 3.89 -13.80 -42.65
CA PRO A 514 4.41 -14.60 -43.76
C PRO A 514 5.46 -15.65 -43.36
N ASP A 515 6.19 -15.41 -42.27
CA ASP A 515 7.25 -16.25 -41.70
C ASP A 515 6.80 -17.04 -40.46
N ALA A 516 5.53 -16.92 -40.06
CA ALA A 516 5.02 -17.56 -38.86
C ALA A 516 5.06 -19.08 -38.94
N THR A 517 5.48 -19.72 -37.85
CA THR A 517 5.35 -21.16 -37.58
C THR A 517 4.77 -21.33 -36.19
N VAL A 518 3.81 -22.24 -36.03
CA VAL A 518 3.18 -22.54 -34.74
C VAL A 518 3.43 -24.01 -34.38
N THR A 519 4.26 -24.24 -33.38
CA THR A 519 4.52 -25.58 -32.85
C THR A 519 3.43 -25.95 -31.86
N LEU A 520 2.83 -27.12 -32.06
CA LEU A 520 1.79 -27.65 -31.19
C LEU A 520 2.39 -28.70 -30.24
N ILE A 521 2.16 -28.53 -28.94
CA ILE A 521 2.52 -29.49 -27.90
C ILE A 521 1.24 -29.87 -27.14
N GLY A 522 0.73 -31.07 -27.40
CA GLY A 522 -0.45 -31.61 -26.73
C GLY A 522 -1.18 -32.69 -27.53
N ASP A 523 -2.28 -33.21 -26.97
CA ASP A 523 -3.05 -34.30 -27.53
C ASP A 523 -4.21 -33.83 -28.43
N LEU A 524 -3.94 -33.71 -29.73
CA LEU A 524 -4.95 -33.37 -30.74
C LEU A 524 -6.01 -34.48 -30.90
N ALA A 525 -5.78 -35.71 -30.42
CA ALA A 525 -6.77 -36.78 -30.48
C ALA A 525 -7.94 -36.56 -29.50
N ALA A 526 -7.75 -35.71 -28.49
CA ALA A 526 -8.72 -35.43 -27.43
C ALA A 526 -9.53 -34.12 -27.61
N ASP A 527 -9.56 -33.53 -28.81
CA ASP A 527 -10.30 -32.27 -29.08
C ASP A 527 -9.87 -31.10 -28.16
N THR A 528 -8.56 -31.01 -27.90
CA THR A 528 -7.98 -30.07 -26.95
C THR A 528 -7.62 -28.72 -27.57
N LEU A 529 -7.55 -28.59 -28.89
CA LEU A 529 -7.27 -27.32 -29.56
C LEU A 529 -8.37 -26.99 -30.57
N ARG A 530 -9.04 -25.85 -30.38
CA ARG A 530 -10.13 -25.38 -31.23
C ARG A 530 -9.86 -23.98 -31.74
N PHE A 531 -10.07 -23.74 -33.03
CA PHE A 531 -10.14 -22.40 -33.61
C PHE A 531 -11.59 -22.12 -33.98
N LEU A 532 -12.12 -20.97 -33.55
CA LEU A 532 -13.50 -20.58 -33.82
C LEU A 532 -13.71 -20.21 -35.30
N GLU A 533 -12.68 -19.67 -35.94
CA GLU A 533 -12.71 -19.35 -37.36
C GLU A 533 -12.15 -20.50 -38.21
N ARG A 534 -12.68 -20.62 -39.43
CA ARG A 534 -12.21 -21.60 -40.40
C ARG A 534 -10.86 -21.15 -40.98
N LEU A 535 -9.82 -21.94 -40.75
CA LEU A 535 -8.48 -21.68 -41.27
C LEU A 535 -8.38 -22.10 -42.73
N THR A 536 -7.66 -21.31 -43.53
CA THR A 536 -7.32 -21.62 -44.92
C THR A 536 -6.25 -22.73 -44.99
N PRO A 537 -6.12 -23.44 -46.12
CA PRO A 537 -5.04 -24.42 -46.30
C PRO A 537 -3.63 -23.84 -46.07
N ALA A 538 -3.41 -22.59 -46.46
CA ALA A 538 -2.13 -21.90 -46.23
C ALA A 538 -1.85 -21.64 -44.75
N GLN A 539 -2.88 -21.30 -43.97
CA GLN A 539 -2.77 -21.13 -42.51
C GLN A 539 -2.57 -22.47 -41.80
N LEU A 540 -3.28 -23.52 -42.21
CA LEU A 540 -3.09 -24.87 -41.69
C LEU A 540 -1.66 -25.41 -41.95
N GLY A 541 -1.03 -24.99 -43.04
CA GLY A 541 0.37 -25.29 -43.35
C GLY A 541 1.39 -24.66 -42.41
N ARG A 542 0.99 -23.74 -41.51
CA ARG A 542 1.87 -23.09 -40.54
C ARG A 542 2.09 -23.89 -39.25
N PHE A 543 1.31 -24.95 -39.05
CA PHE A 543 1.39 -25.75 -37.82
C PHE A 543 2.40 -26.90 -37.94
N ALA A 544 3.33 -26.96 -36.99
CA ALA A 544 4.13 -28.15 -36.73
C ALA A 544 3.40 -29.02 -35.70
N THR A 545 2.82 -30.13 -36.15
CA THR A 545 1.99 -31.01 -35.29
C THR A 545 2.85 -32.00 -34.51
N PRO A 546 2.34 -32.55 -33.39
CA PRO A 546 3.07 -33.54 -32.59
C PRO A 546 3.47 -34.80 -33.38
N SER A 547 2.62 -35.24 -34.32
CA SER A 547 2.93 -36.40 -35.18
C SER A 547 3.81 -36.09 -36.39
N GLY A 548 4.14 -34.81 -36.64
CA GLY A 548 4.81 -34.35 -37.86
C GLY A 548 3.94 -34.39 -39.12
N ARG A 549 2.65 -34.74 -39.01
CA ARG A 549 1.69 -34.76 -40.12
C ARG A 549 1.06 -33.40 -40.36
N ARG A 550 0.41 -33.23 -41.51
CA ARG A 550 -0.32 -31.98 -41.81
C ARG A 550 -1.52 -31.81 -40.87
N ALA A 551 -1.68 -30.61 -40.35
CA ALA A 551 -2.86 -30.22 -39.59
C ALA A 551 -4.09 -30.12 -40.50
N TRP A 552 -5.25 -30.51 -39.99
CA TRP A 552 -6.55 -30.23 -40.60
C TRP A 552 -7.54 -29.82 -39.51
N GLN A 553 -8.59 -29.09 -39.91
CA GLN A 553 -9.62 -28.58 -39.00
C GLN A 553 -10.94 -29.32 -39.25
N THR A 554 -11.57 -29.81 -38.19
CA THR A 554 -12.91 -30.42 -38.23
C THR A 554 -14.01 -29.37 -38.47
N ALA A 555 -15.23 -29.82 -38.80
CA ALA A 555 -16.38 -28.93 -38.97
C ALA A 555 -16.69 -28.11 -37.70
N ASP A 556 -16.45 -28.69 -36.51
CA ASP A 556 -16.66 -28.04 -35.22
C ASP A 556 -15.49 -27.13 -34.78
N GLY A 557 -14.42 -27.05 -35.60
CA GLY A 557 -13.30 -26.13 -35.41
C GLY A 557 -12.06 -26.73 -34.73
N TYR A 558 -12.10 -28.00 -34.31
CA TYR A 558 -10.96 -28.67 -33.67
C TYR A 558 -9.84 -28.99 -34.66
N LEU A 559 -8.58 -28.72 -34.26
CA LEU A 559 -7.40 -29.16 -35.01
C LEU A 559 -7.07 -30.62 -34.74
N ARG A 560 -6.66 -31.32 -35.79
CA ARG A 560 -6.27 -32.72 -35.79
C ARG A 560 -5.04 -32.92 -36.69
N ASP A 561 -4.24 -33.95 -36.40
CA ASP A 561 -3.10 -34.39 -37.22
C ASP A 561 -3.18 -35.86 -37.65
N THR A 562 -4.21 -36.55 -37.16
CA THR A 562 -4.56 -37.93 -37.49
C THR A 562 -6.04 -37.97 -37.88
N ALA A 563 -6.36 -38.65 -38.98
CA ALA A 563 -7.75 -38.85 -39.36
C ALA A 563 -8.39 -39.88 -38.42
N ARG A 564 -9.43 -39.50 -37.66
CA ARG A 564 -10.36 -40.48 -37.08
C ARG A 564 -11.41 -40.79 -38.14
N GLY A 565 -11.28 -41.91 -38.85
CA GLY A 565 -12.31 -42.41 -39.75
C GLY A 565 -11.74 -43.12 -40.98
N THR A 566 -12.15 -44.36 -41.12
CA THR A 566 -11.92 -45.36 -42.18
C THR A 566 -11.68 -44.76 -43.57
N LEU A 567 -10.57 -45.15 -44.21
CA LEU A 567 -10.40 -45.08 -45.66
C LEU A 567 -11.63 -45.72 -46.32
N PHE A 568 -12.33 -44.95 -47.15
CA PHE A 568 -13.35 -45.36 -48.12
C PHE A 568 -13.57 -46.87 -48.24
N SER A 569 -14.75 -47.38 -47.88
CA SER A 569 -15.21 -48.63 -48.50
C SER A 569 -15.67 -48.29 -49.91
N VAL A 570 -14.92 -48.79 -50.89
CA VAL A 570 -15.39 -48.86 -52.28
C VAL A 570 -16.50 -49.91 -52.34
N GLN A 571 -17.71 -49.50 -52.70
CA GLN A 571 -18.59 -50.26 -53.59
C GLN A 571 -19.26 -49.30 -54.57
#